data_AF-A0A0S6XF84-F1
#
_entry.id   AF-A0A0S6XF84-F1
#
_cell.length_a   1.000
_cell.length_b   1.000
_cell.length_c   1.000
_cell.angle_alpha   90.00
_cell.angle_beta   90.00
_cell.angle_gamma   90.00
#
_symmetry.space_group_name_H-M   'P 1'
#
loop_
_entity.id
_entity.type
_entity.pdbx_description
1 polymer ?
#
loop_
_entity_poly.entity_id
_entity_poly.type
_entity_poly.pdbx_seq_one_letter_code
_entity_poly.pdbx_strand_id
1 'polypeptide(L)'
;MLYRPPNFDVLTETAGSIAKSLQSGDKTSEEVVRAYLDQIEKHNKKGFELRAIISVSEDAALSQAVRLDQERKDGKLRGPIHGIPIILKDCIQTSAELGMPTTAGAAVFKNAIAREDAEVVRRLRDQGLIVLGKASLTEFCGAKAKETTAGWNAVNGQTQSAWIHGGKRKDDMYYGRSTPGGSSSGSAVGVAAGFAPLSVATETGGSCCLPANRSGLYSVKLSHEPQLLNGVLPLCLAFDGLGAMARSATDVENLVKAMAGSRKIDVRDLEWKDIRIGFVEPAEFGVVPADENKRDGSHHQIVSFARESILRSSLNILR
;
A
#
# COMPACT_ATOMS: atom_id res chain seq x y z
N MET A 1 -32.99 7.91 27.07
CA MET A 1 -31.79 7.08 26.90
C MET A 1 -31.56 6.90 25.41
N LEU A 2 -30.58 7.61 24.83
CA LEU A 2 -30.20 7.43 23.42
C LEU A 2 -29.04 6.46 23.38
N TYR A 3 -29.32 5.22 22.99
CA TYR A 3 -28.29 4.25 22.64
C TYR A 3 -27.60 4.76 21.37
N ARG A 4 -26.41 5.37 21.51
CA ARG A 4 -25.49 5.60 20.40
C ARG A 4 -24.79 4.27 20.12
N PRO A 5 -24.84 3.71 18.90
CA PRO A 5 -24.05 2.53 18.59
C PRO A 5 -22.55 2.84 18.84
N PRO A 6 -21.73 1.84 19.18
CA PRO A 6 -20.32 2.06 19.46
C PRO A 6 -19.67 2.72 18.24
N ASN A 7 -18.96 3.81 18.53
CA ASN A 7 -18.39 4.74 17.57
C ASN A 7 -17.55 4.03 16.50
N PHE A 8 -17.71 4.45 15.24
CA PHE A 8 -16.76 4.17 14.15
C PHE A 8 -15.34 4.41 14.65
N ASP A 9 -14.54 3.35 14.70
CA ASP A 9 -13.16 3.39 15.19
C ASP A 9 -12.20 3.02 14.07
N VAL A 10 -11.52 4.04 13.54
CA VAL A 10 -10.54 3.92 12.44
C VAL A 10 -9.45 2.86 12.69
N LEU A 11 -9.17 2.50 13.95
CA LEU A 11 -8.17 1.49 14.30
C LEU A 11 -8.66 0.06 14.08
N THR A 12 -9.96 -0.18 14.23
CA THR A 12 -10.55 -1.53 14.25
C THR A 12 -11.49 -1.79 13.07
N GLU A 13 -11.97 -0.75 12.40
CA GLU A 13 -12.84 -0.87 11.23
C GLU A 13 -12.14 -1.60 10.06
N THR A 14 -12.90 -2.51 9.46
CA THR A 14 -12.56 -3.28 8.25
C THR A 14 -13.24 -2.65 7.04
N ALA A 15 -12.72 -2.83 5.83
CA ALA A 15 -13.42 -2.29 4.65
C ALA A 15 -14.84 -2.89 4.51
N GLY A 16 -15.00 -4.18 4.86
CA GLY A 16 -16.31 -4.84 4.90
C GLY A 16 -17.29 -4.25 5.93
N SER A 17 -16.86 -3.89 7.14
CA SER A 17 -17.75 -3.26 8.15
C SER A 17 -18.15 -1.85 7.73
N ILE A 18 -17.21 -1.10 7.16
CA ILE A 18 -17.47 0.23 6.59
C ILE A 18 -18.50 0.11 5.45
N ALA A 19 -18.30 -0.81 4.51
CA ALA A 19 -19.20 -0.99 3.38
C ALA A 19 -20.65 -1.29 3.83
N LYS A 20 -20.82 -2.09 4.89
CA LYS A 20 -22.12 -2.35 5.51
C LYS A 20 -22.75 -1.08 6.09
N SER A 21 -21.97 -0.28 6.82
CA SER A 21 -22.42 0.98 7.41
C SER A 21 -22.83 2.02 6.34
N LEU A 22 -22.09 2.06 5.23
CA LEU A 22 -22.45 2.89 4.08
C LEU A 22 -23.74 2.39 3.40
N GLN A 23 -23.95 1.07 3.34
CA GLN A 23 -25.13 0.46 2.73
C GLN A 23 -26.40 0.67 3.57
N SER A 24 -26.30 0.61 4.91
CA SER A 24 -27.43 0.89 5.81
C SER A 24 -27.76 2.37 5.92
N GLY A 25 -26.85 3.26 5.48
CA GLY A 25 -26.98 4.71 5.65
C GLY A 25 -26.62 5.19 7.05
N ASP A 26 -26.02 4.33 7.88
CA ASP A 26 -25.50 4.71 9.21
C ASP A 26 -24.34 5.71 9.10
N LYS A 27 -23.61 5.65 7.98
CA LYS A 27 -22.50 6.55 7.64
C LYS A 27 -22.52 6.90 6.17
N THR A 28 -21.91 8.04 5.84
CA THR A 28 -21.55 8.41 4.46
C THR A 28 -20.06 8.16 4.20
N SER A 29 -19.68 8.01 2.92
CA SER A 29 -18.28 7.91 2.52
C SER A 29 -17.54 9.19 2.92
N GLU A 30 -18.20 10.35 2.85
CA GLU A 30 -17.63 11.62 3.31
C GLU A 30 -17.27 11.58 4.81
N GLU A 31 -18.18 11.11 5.68
CA GLU A 31 -17.92 10.99 7.12
C GLU A 31 -16.77 10.02 7.42
N VAL A 32 -16.71 8.91 6.68
CA VAL A 32 -15.63 7.92 6.79
C VAL A 32 -14.29 8.53 6.37
N VAL A 33 -14.24 9.23 5.23
CA VAL A 33 -13.04 9.91 4.74
C VAL A 33 -12.56 10.96 5.73
N ARG A 34 -13.46 11.80 6.28
CA ARG A 34 -13.12 12.79 7.30
C ARG A 34 -12.48 12.14 8.53
N ALA A 35 -13.06 11.06 9.04
CA ALA A 35 -12.52 10.37 10.20
C ALA A 35 -11.09 9.81 9.97
N TYR A 36 -10.79 9.31 8.78
CA TYR A 36 -9.43 8.88 8.42
C TYR A 36 -8.46 10.05 8.25
N LEU A 37 -8.90 11.16 7.64
CA LEU A 37 -8.10 12.39 7.52
C LEU A 37 -7.77 12.98 8.90
N ASP A 38 -8.73 13.03 9.82
CA ASP A 38 -8.52 13.48 11.19
C ASP A 38 -7.46 12.63 11.92
N GLN A 39 -7.50 11.30 11.73
CA GLN A 39 -6.51 10.39 12.31
C GLN A 39 -5.11 10.60 11.71
N ILE A 40 -5.02 10.82 10.39
CA ILE A 40 -3.77 11.18 9.71
C ILE A 40 -3.21 12.48 10.29
N GLU A 41 -4.02 13.53 10.39
CA GLU A 41 -3.59 14.83 10.90
C GLU A 41 -3.09 14.73 12.35
N LYS A 42 -3.77 13.94 13.17
CA LYS A 42 -3.43 13.75 14.58
C LYS A 42 -2.10 13.01 14.80
N HIS A 43 -1.76 12.03 13.95
CA HIS A 43 -0.70 11.05 14.27
C HIS A 43 0.39 10.88 13.20
N ASN A 44 0.19 11.34 11.96
CA ASN A 44 1.16 11.12 10.89
C ASN A 44 2.39 12.04 11.03
N LYS A 45 2.18 13.35 11.20
CA LYS A 45 3.25 14.35 11.37
C LYS A 45 3.27 15.00 12.75
N LYS A 46 2.27 14.68 13.57
CA LYS A 46 2.06 15.13 14.94
C LYS A 46 1.85 13.92 15.84
N GLY A 47 1.73 14.12 17.14
CA GLY A 47 1.41 13.06 18.09
C GLY A 47 2.49 11.96 18.09
N PHE A 48 2.20 10.83 17.43
CA PHE A 48 3.15 9.71 17.33
C PHE A 48 4.17 9.86 16.20
N GLU A 49 4.02 10.88 15.34
CA GLU A 49 4.92 11.17 14.21
C GLU A 49 5.23 9.94 13.33
N LEU A 50 4.19 9.16 13.01
CA LEU A 50 4.36 7.88 12.32
C LEU A 50 4.96 8.01 10.92
N ARG A 51 4.79 9.17 10.26
CA ARG A 51 5.29 9.47 8.91
C ARG A 51 4.99 8.34 7.93
N ALA A 52 3.79 7.77 8.03
CA ALA A 52 3.30 6.69 7.18
C ALA A 52 2.70 7.23 5.88
N ILE A 53 2.14 8.44 5.90
CA ILE A 53 1.59 9.15 4.73
C ILE A 53 2.57 10.24 4.32
N ILE A 54 2.90 10.30 3.02
CA ILE A 54 3.84 11.28 2.44
C ILE A 54 3.11 12.44 1.74
N SER A 55 1.92 12.18 1.21
CA SER A 55 1.04 13.19 0.61
C SER A 55 -0.43 12.80 0.82
N VAL A 56 -1.31 13.78 0.99
CA VAL A 56 -2.75 13.60 1.21
C VAL A 56 -3.51 14.31 0.09
N SER A 57 -4.61 13.71 -0.36
CA SER A 57 -5.49 14.19 -1.42
C SER A 57 -6.80 14.72 -0.85
N GLU A 58 -6.75 15.62 0.14
CA GLU A 58 -7.92 15.96 0.97
C GLU A 58 -9.14 16.43 0.16
N ASP A 59 -8.98 17.49 -0.64
CA ASP A 59 -10.09 18.07 -1.41
C ASP A 59 -10.66 17.09 -2.44
N ALA A 60 -9.78 16.37 -3.15
CA ALA A 60 -10.20 15.41 -4.16
C ALA A 60 -10.84 14.17 -3.52
N ALA A 61 -10.32 13.68 -2.39
CA ALA A 61 -10.89 12.54 -1.67
C ALA A 61 -12.29 12.87 -1.13
N LEU A 62 -12.48 14.05 -0.52
CA LEU A 62 -13.80 14.51 -0.04
C LEU A 62 -14.78 14.70 -1.21
N SER A 63 -14.33 15.32 -2.31
CA SER A 63 -15.15 15.48 -3.51
C SER A 63 -15.56 14.14 -4.13
N GLN A 64 -14.65 13.18 -4.17
CA GLN A 64 -14.93 11.80 -4.61
C GLN A 64 -15.92 11.10 -3.67
N ALA A 65 -15.76 11.27 -2.36
CA ALA A 65 -16.66 10.68 -1.36
C ALA A 65 -18.10 11.15 -1.55
N VAL A 66 -18.32 12.46 -1.65
CA VAL A 66 -19.65 13.05 -1.90
C VAL A 66 -20.27 12.51 -3.19
N ARG A 67 -19.47 12.43 -4.27
CA ARG A 67 -19.94 11.88 -5.55
C ARG A 67 -20.35 10.41 -5.43
N LEU A 68 -19.54 9.59 -4.75
CA LEU A 68 -19.81 8.16 -4.56
C LEU A 68 -21.01 7.93 -3.62
N ASP A 69 -21.23 8.80 -2.65
CA ASP A 69 -22.44 8.80 -1.82
C ASP A 69 -23.68 9.14 -2.64
N GLN A 70 -23.60 10.10 -3.58
CA GLN A 70 -24.70 10.36 -4.51
C GLN A 70 -24.96 9.18 -5.44
N GLU A 71 -23.91 8.56 -5.99
CA GLU A 71 -24.06 7.34 -6.81
C GLU A 71 -24.73 6.21 -6.01
N ARG A 72 -24.40 6.06 -4.72
CA ARG A 72 -25.07 5.09 -3.83
C ARG A 72 -26.56 5.40 -3.68
N LYS A 73 -26.93 6.67 -3.44
CA LYS A 73 -28.34 7.10 -3.36
C LYS A 73 -29.11 6.84 -4.66
N ASP A 74 -28.44 6.99 -5.80
CA ASP A 74 -28.98 6.70 -7.13
C ASP A 74 -29.03 5.21 -7.47
N GLY A 75 -28.57 4.31 -6.58
CA GLY A 75 -28.50 2.86 -6.83
C GLY A 75 -27.36 2.43 -7.78
N LYS A 76 -26.38 3.29 -8.05
CA LYS A 76 -25.26 3.09 -8.98
C LYS A 76 -23.99 2.62 -8.26
N LEU A 77 -24.09 1.50 -7.54
CA LEU A 77 -22.92 0.91 -6.88
C LEU A 77 -21.93 0.33 -7.91
N ARG A 78 -20.64 0.63 -7.72
CA ARG A 78 -19.55 0.15 -8.60
C ARG A 78 -18.95 -1.18 -8.19
N GLY A 79 -19.23 -1.65 -6.97
CA GLY A 79 -18.69 -2.88 -6.42
C GLY A 79 -18.91 -3.03 -4.92
N PRO A 80 -18.43 -4.14 -4.31
CA PRO A 80 -18.64 -4.44 -2.90
C PRO A 80 -17.93 -3.48 -1.93
N ILE A 81 -16.92 -2.75 -2.42
CA ILE A 81 -16.14 -1.78 -1.65
C ILE A 81 -16.26 -0.35 -2.24
N HIS A 82 -17.41 -0.05 -2.85
CA HIS A 82 -17.77 1.30 -3.28
C HIS A 82 -17.76 2.27 -2.10
N GLY A 83 -17.12 3.43 -2.26
CA GLY A 83 -17.00 4.48 -1.24
C GLY A 83 -15.91 4.24 -0.18
N ILE A 84 -15.11 3.18 -0.31
CA ILE A 84 -14.07 2.85 0.67
C ILE A 84 -12.77 3.61 0.39
N PRO A 85 -12.18 4.28 1.39
CA PRO A 85 -10.89 4.94 1.23
C PRO A 85 -9.71 3.95 1.18
N ILE A 86 -8.69 4.31 0.40
CA ILE A 86 -7.42 3.58 0.28
C ILE A 86 -6.22 4.52 0.31
N ILE A 87 -5.06 3.98 0.66
CA ILE A 87 -3.76 4.64 0.47
C ILE A 87 -2.88 3.85 -0.49
N LEU A 88 -2.07 4.56 -1.28
CA LEU A 88 -1.25 3.96 -2.33
C LEU A 88 0.22 4.22 -2.04
N LYS A 89 1.09 3.21 -2.14
CA LYS A 89 2.54 3.45 -2.06
C LYS A 89 2.98 4.54 -3.05
N ASP A 90 3.83 5.46 -2.61
CA ASP A 90 4.24 6.66 -3.36
C ASP A 90 5.10 6.41 -4.63
N CYS A 91 5.35 5.15 -4.97
CA CYS A 91 5.91 4.77 -6.27
C CYS A 91 4.84 4.46 -7.33
N ILE A 92 3.55 4.54 -7.00
CA ILE A 92 2.42 4.32 -7.91
C ILE A 92 1.94 5.68 -8.39
N GLN A 93 1.83 5.92 -9.70
CA GLN A 93 1.39 7.20 -10.24
C GLN A 93 -0.09 7.48 -9.96
N THR A 94 -0.39 8.74 -9.66
CA THR A 94 -1.75 9.30 -9.64
C THR A 94 -1.77 10.56 -10.49
N SER A 95 -2.86 10.78 -11.21
CA SER A 95 -3.05 11.95 -12.05
C SER A 95 -3.06 13.24 -11.23
N ALA A 96 -2.82 14.36 -11.92
CA ALA A 96 -2.88 15.70 -11.34
C ALA A 96 -4.22 16.02 -10.67
N GLU A 97 -5.32 15.37 -11.07
CA GLU A 97 -6.65 15.50 -10.46
C GLU A 97 -6.62 15.17 -8.96
N LEU A 98 -5.78 14.21 -8.55
CA LEU A 98 -5.64 13.82 -7.15
C LEU A 98 -4.71 14.75 -6.37
N GLY A 99 -4.07 15.73 -7.01
CA GLY A 99 -3.29 16.78 -6.32
C GLY A 99 -2.07 16.28 -5.53
N MET A 100 -1.58 15.08 -5.79
CA MET A 100 -0.44 14.49 -5.06
C MET A 100 0.72 14.17 -6.00
N PRO A 101 1.97 14.52 -5.63
CA PRO A 101 3.14 14.06 -6.37
C PRO A 101 3.38 12.56 -6.19
N THR A 102 4.11 11.97 -7.12
CA THR A 102 4.61 10.59 -7.05
C THR A 102 6.12 10.65 -6.96
N THR A 103 6.65 10.54 -5.74
CA THR A 103 8.04 10.94 -5.46
C THR A 103 9.02 9.77 -5.36
N ALA A 104 8.50 8.55 -5.15
CA ALA A 104 9.29 7.40 -4.73
C ALA A 104 10.20 7.71 -3.51
N GLY A 105 9.81 8.67 -2.68
CA GLY A 105 10.57 9.20 -1.56
C GLY A 105 11.83 10.00 -1.93
N ALA A 106 12.07 10.27 -3.21
CA ALA A 106 13.30 10.88 -3.70
C ALA A 106 13.18 12.40 -3.83
N ALA A 107 14.18 13.13 -3.34
CA ALA A 107 14.19 14.59 -3.37
C ALA A 107 14.08 15.17 -4.80
N VAL A 108 14.61 14.46 -5.81
CA VAL A 108 14.53 14.85 -7.22
C VAL A 108 13.11 14.80 -7.77
N PHE A 109 12.22 13.98 -7.20
CA PHE A 109 10.83 13.83 -7.62
C PHE A 109 9.83 14.47 -6.66
N LYS A 110 10.28 15.28 -5.68
CA LYS A 110 9.41 15.85 -4.64
C LYS A 110 8.18 16.59 -5.17
N ASN A 111 8.28 17.15 -6.38
CA ASN A 111 7.22 17.91 -7.05
C ASN A 111 6.75 17.23 -8.35
N ALA A 112 7.07 15.95 -8.56
CA ALA A 112 6.73 15.25 -9.80
C ALA A 112 5.25 14.84 -9.80
N ILE A 113 4.47 15.45 -10.69
CA ILE A 113 3.05 15.17 -10.87
C ILE A 113 2.90 14.32 -12.13
N ALA A 114 2.25 13.15 -12.00
CA ALA A 114 2.01 12.30 -13.17
C ALA A 114 0.84 12.84 -14.00
N ARG A 115 0.90 12.62 -15.31
CA ARG A 115 -0.14 13.05 -16.26
C ARG A 115 -1.43 12.24 -16.11
N GLU A 116 -1.30 10.96 -15.80
CA GLU A 116 -2.40 10.01 -15.70
C GLU A 116 -2.22 9.09 -14.49
N ASP A 117 -3.32 8.43 -14.11
CA ASP A 117 -3.32 7.40 -13.09
C ASP A 117 -2.57 6.16 -13.59
N ALA A 118 -1.85 5.48 -12.69
CA ALA A 118 -1.39 4.13 -12.97
C ALA A 118 -2.59 3.22 -13.28
N GLU A 119 -2.38 2.16 -14.07
CA GLU A 119 -3.45 1.26 -14.49
C GLU A 119 -4.21 0.65 -13.29
N VAL A 120 -3.49 0.30 -12.22
CA VAL A 120 -4.10 -0.18 -10.97
C VAL A 120 -4.99 0.89 -10.30
N VAL A 121 -4.58 2.16 -10.33
CA VAL A 121 -5.34 3.26 -9.72
C VAL A 121 -6.63 3.50 -10.49
N ARG A 122 -6.56 3.49 -11.82
CA ARG A 122 -7.74 3.56 -12.68
C ARG A 122 -8.74 2.47 -12.34
N ARG A 123 -8.30 1.20 -12.25
CA ARG A 123 -9.18 0.07 -11.88
C ARG A 123 -9.81 0.23 -10.49
N LEU A 124 -9.04 0.69 -9.50
CA LEU A 124 -9.56 0.93 -8.16
C LEU A 124 -10.63 2.04 -8.15
N ARG A 125 -10.41 3.13 -8.87
CA ARG A 125 -11.38 4.23 -9.01
C ARG A 125 -12.64 3.79 -9.79
N ASP A 126 -12.47 2.94 -10.80
CA ASP A 126 -13.59 2.33 -11.55
C ASP A 126 -14.47 1.46 -10.65
N GLN A 127 -13.88 0.81 -9.63
CA GLN A 127 -14.60 0.04 -8.61
C GLN A 127 -15.15 0.90 -7.46
N GLY A 128 -14.96 2.22 -7.52
CA GLY A 128 -15.51 3.17 -6.55
C GLY A 128 -14.67 3.34 -5.28
N LEU A 129 -13.38 3.01 -5.30
CA LEU A 129 -12.50 3.29 -4.17
C LEU A 129 -12.00 4.75 -4.21
N ILE A 130 -11.80 5.34 -3.04
CA ILE A 130 -11.37 6.74 -2.86
C ILE A 130 -9.89 6.76 -2.50
N VAL A 131 -9.08 7.46 -3.29
CA VAL A 131 -7.64 7.57 -2.99
C VAL A 131 -7.44 8.68 -1.96
N LEU A 132 -7.18 8.34 -0.70
CA LEU A 132 -6.91 9.31 0.37
C LEU A 132 -5.54 9.97 0.26
N GLY A 133 -4.54 9.20 -0.15
CA GLY A 133 -3.16 9.60 0.09
C GLY A 133 -2.12 8.68 -0.53
N LYS A 134 -0.91 9.22 -0.60
CA LYS A 134 0.31 8.47 -0.85
C LYS A 134 0.92 7.98 0.46
N ALA A 135 1.17 6.69 0.54
CA ALA A 135 1.88 6.06 1.62
C ALA A 135 3.40 6.14 1.39
N SER A 136 4.13 6.48 2.45
CA SER A 136 5.58 6.55 2.49
C SER A 136 6.23 5.20 2.17
N LEU A 137 7.50 5.24 1.78
CA LEU A 137 8.28 4.05 1.42
C LEU A 137 9.75 4.19 1.83
N THR A 138 10.50 3.11 1.71
CA THR A 138 11.96 3.20 1.58
C THR A 138 12.29 3.78 0.21
N GLU A 139 13.13 4.82 0.18
CA GLU A 139 13.45 5.58 -1.04
C GLU A 139 13.84 4.68 -2.22
N PHE A 140 13.32 5.00 -3.42
CA PHE A 140 13.46 4.19 -4.64
C PHE A 140 13.11 2.71 -4.44
N CYS A 141 12.05 2.44 -3.69
CA CYS A 141 11.61 1.08 -3.35
C CYS A 141 12.69 0.22 -2.66
N GLY A 142 13.68 0.85 -2.01
CA GLY A 142 14.82 0.18 -1.38
C GLY A 142 16.08 0.09 -2.22
N ALA A 143 16.07 0.59 -3.46
CA ALA A 143 17.16 0.43 -4.43
C ALA A 143 18.08 1.66 -4.56
N LYS A 144 18.29 2.39 -3.46
CA LYS A 144 19.16 3.58 -3.45
C LYS A 144 20.62 3.28 -3.14
N ALA A 145 20.88 2.42 -2.14
CA ALA A 145 22.22 2.14 -1.63
C ALA A 145 22.26 0.76 -0.96
N LYS A 146 23.47 0.23 -0.73
CA LYS A 146 23.68 -1.07 -0.06
C LYS A 146 23.09 -1.10 1.36
N GLU A 147 23.15 0.03 2.07
CA GLU A 147 22.65 0.16 3.45
C GLU A 147 21.58 1.25 3.53
N THR A 148 20.44 1.04 2.87
CA THR A 148 19.27 1.89 3.07
C THR A 148 18.65 1.63 4.44
N THR A 149 18.03 2.65 5.05
CA THR A 149 17.24 2.46 6.26
C THR A 149 15.80 2.16 5.87
N ALA A 150 15.26 1.01 6.29
CA ALA A 150 13.88 0.62 6.03
C ALA A 150 12.89 1.70 6.50
N GLY A 151 12.03 2.14 5.58
CA GLY A 151 11.03 3.16 5.77
C GLY A 151 11.54 4.60 5.82
N TRP A 152 12.84 4.83 5.57
CA TRP A 152 13.39 6.16 5.42
C TRP A 152 13.39 6.62 3.96
N ASN A 153 13.08 7.91 3.75
CA ASN A 153 13.30 8.59 2.48
C ASN A 153 13.51 10.10 2.66
N ALA A 154 14.07 10.74 1.63
CA ALA A 154 14.47 12.15 1.67
C ALA A 154 13.30 13.14 1.75
N VAL A 155 12.10 12.75 1.28
CA VAL A 155 10.92 13.63 1.22
C VAL A 155 10.14 13.61 2.54
N ASN A 156 9.98 12.43 3.16
CA ASN A 156 9.10 12.22 4.31
C ASN A 156 9.84 11.99 5.64
N GLY A 157 11.13 11.62 5.56
CA GLY A 157 11.92 11.14 6.68
C GLY A 157 11.63 9.66 7.02
N GLN A 158 11.76 9.31 8.30
CA GLN A 158 11.61 7.92 8.78
C GLN A 158 10.15 7.60 9.11
N THR A 159 9.54 6.65 8.40
CA THR A 159 8.31 5.99 8.88
C THR A 159 8.59 5.22 10.17
N GLN A 160 7.74 5.36 11.18
CA GLN A 160 7.83 4.63 12.45
C GLN A 160 6.85 3.45 12.47
N SER A 161 7.18 2.39 13.21
CA SER A 161 6.25 1.29 13.41
C SER A 161 5.06 1.74 14.28
N ALA A 162 3.85 1.28 13.94
CA ALA A 162 2.64 1.53 14.75
C ALA A 162 2.64 0.75 16.08
N TRP A 163 3.51 -0.25 16.22
CA TRP A 163 3.53 -1.18 17.37
C TRP A 163 4.73 -0.99 18.31
N ILE A 164 5.67 -0.11 17.95
CA ILE A 164 6.91 0.07 18.69
C ILE A 164 6.98 1.48 19.26
N HIS A 165 6.92 1.57 20.58
CA HIS A 165 7.12 2.82 21.30
C HIS A 165 8.57 3.31 21.15
N GLY A 166 8.75 4.63 21.01
CA GLY A 166 10.07 5.26 20.89
C GLY A 166 10.69 5.23 19.49
N GLY A 167 10.02 4.61 18.52
CA GLY A 167 10.44 4.59 17.11
C GLY A 167 11.60 3.64 16.81
N LYS A 168 12.15 3.74 15.59
CA LYS A 168 13.28 2.94 15.13
C LYS A 168 14.51 3.25 15.99
N ARG A 169 15.10 2.22 16.60
CA ARG A 169 16.37 2.33 17.31
C ARG A 169 17.53 2.48 16.33
N LYS A 170 18.54 3.27 16.72
CA LYS A 170 19.69 3.63 15.87
C LYS A 170 20.63 2.44 15.63
N ASP A 171 20.77 1.58 16.62
CA ASP A 171 21.59 0.37 16.62
C ASP A 171 20.89 -0.85 15.97
N ASP A 172 19.64 -0.68 15.53
CA ASP A 172 18.85 -1.78 14.97
C ASP A 172 19.12 -1.97 13.48
N MET A 173 19.21 -3.24 13.08
CA MET A 173 19.42 -3.65 11.69
C MET A 173 18.23 -3.29 10.78
N TYR A 174 18.43 -3.39 9.46
CA TYR A 174 17.37 -3.19 8.47
C TYR A 174 16.12 -4.04 8.75
N TYR A 175 16.32 -5.31 9.11
CA TYR A 175 15.29 -6.27 9.51
C TYR A 175 15.14 -6.39 11.04
N GLY A 176 15.59 -5.36 11.77
CA GLY A 176 15.54 -5.27 13.21
C GLY A 176 14.13 -5.34 13.80
N ARG A 177 13.99 -5.33 15.13
CA ARG A 177 12.66 -5.42 15.78
C ARG A 177 11.90 -4.09 15.79
N SER A 178 12.61 -2.96 15.77
CA SER A 178 12.03 -1.61 15.81
C SER A 178 11.73 -1.04 14.42
N THR A 179 12.13 -1.73 13.35
CA THR A 179 11.89 -1.31 11.97
C THR A 179 10.41 -1.47 11.58
N PRO A 180 9.83 -0.56 10.78
CA PRO A 180 8.53 -0.79 10.15
C PRO A 180 8.58 -1.84 9.02
N GLY A 181 9.77 -2.34 8.68
CA GLY A 181 10.01 -3.13 7.46
C GLY A 181 9.99 -2.22 6.23
N GLY A 182 10.00 -2.84 5.05
CA GLY A 182 10.00 -2.08 3.80
C GLY A 182 10.11 -2.98 2.58
N SER A 183 10.00 -2.43 1.37
CA SER A 183 9.94 -0.99 1.12
C SER A 183 8.56 -0.33 1.25
N SER A 184 7.46 -1.09 1.33
CA SER A 184 6.09 -0.55 1.48
C SER A 184 5.74 -0.21 2.94
N SER A 185 6.65 0.47 3.64
CA SER A 185 6.55 0.77 5.08
C SER A 185 5.31 1.59 5.43
N GLY A 186 5.06 2.68 4.69
CA GLY A 186 3.91 3.55 4.93
C GLY A 186 2.58 2.87 4.62
N SER A 187 2.54 1.99 3.60
CA SER A 187 1.33 1.23 3.27
C SER A 187 0.89 0.33 4.43
N ALA A 188 1.85 -0.34 5.06
CA ALA A 188 1.57 -1.23 6.20
C ALA A 188 1.28 -0.44 7.49
N VAL A 189 2.13 0.52 7.83
CA VAL A 189 1.94 1.35 9.03
C VAL A 189 0.66 2.17 8.94
N GLY A 190 0.34 2.71 7.76
CA GLY A 190 -0.86 3.51 7.53
C GLY A 190 -2.14 2.71 7.78
N VAL A 191 -2.21 1.46 7.30
CA VAL A 191 -3.35 0.62 7.66
C VAL A 191 -3.36 0.36 9.16
N ALA A 192 -2.26 -0.15 9.74
CA ALA A 192 -2.20 -0.51 11.16
C ALA A 192 -2.53 0.65 12.12
N ALA A 193 -2.16 1.89 11.77
CA ALA A 193 -2.42 3.09 12.55
C ALA A 193 -3.83 3.70 12.34
N GLY A 194 -4.65 3.08 11.49
CA GLY A 194 -5.99 3.54 11.18
C GLY A 194 -6.00 4.78 10.28
N PHE A 195 -5.07 4.92 9.35
CA PHE A 195 -5.08 6.00 8.34
C PHE A 195 -5.87 5.63 7.08
N ALA A 196 -6.10 4.33 6.87
CA ALA A 196 -7.03 3.78 5.89
C ALA A 196 -7.35 2.32 6.26
N PRO A 197 -8.46 1.74 5.78
CA PRO A 197 -8.76 0.33 5.97
C PRO A 197 -7.95 -0.57 5.02
N LEU A 198 -7.50 -0.04 3.89
CA LEU A 198 -6.85 -0.77 2.80
C LEU A 198 -5.62 -0.01 2.29
N SER A 199 -4.60 -0.73 1.85
CA SER A 199 -3.50 -0.12 1.10
C SER A 199 -2.96 -0.98 -0.03
N VAL A 200 -2.46 -0.28 -1.05
CA VAL A 200 -1.74 -0.88 -2.17
C VAL A 200 -0.24 -0.72 -1.95
N ALA A 201 0.47 -1.82 -2.11
CA ALA A 201 1.91 -1.95 -1.95
C ALA A 201 2.57 -2.39 -3.27
N THR A 202 3.90 -2.42 -3.27
CA THR A 202 4.67 -3.04 -4.36
C THR A 202 5.74 -3.95 -3.77
N GLU A 203 6.06 -5.03 -4.47
CA GLU A 203 7.08 -5.97 -4.05
C GLU A 203 7.89 -6.51 -5.22
N THR A 204 9.21 -6.34 -5.12
CA THR A 204 10.22 -7.05 -5.91
C THR A 204 10.71 -8.29 -5.16
N GLY A 205 10.96 -8.15 -3.86
CA GLY A 205 11.24 -9.24 -2.93
C GLY A 205 11.00 -8.80 -1.50
N GLY A 206 10.01 -9.38 -0.82
CA GLY A 206 9.65 -9.10 0.57
C GLY A 206 8.97 -7.74 0.85
N SER A 207 8.99 -6.80 -0.10
CA SER A 207 8.57 -5.41 0.13
C SER A 207 7.08 -5.17 0.39
N CYS A 208 6.22 -6.18 0.29
CA CYS A 208 4.83 -6.21 0.73
C CYS A 208 4.72 -7.09 1.99
N CYS A 209 5.10 -8.37 1.92
CA CYS A 209 4.86 -9.30 3.01
C CYS A 209 5.63 -8.96 4.29
N LEU A 210 6.87 -8.46 4.20
CA LEU A 210 7.68 -8.07 5.34
C LEU A 210 7.06 -6.91 6.14
N PRO A 211 6.79 -5.73 5.56
CA PRO A 211 6.18 -4.64 6.31
C PRO A 211 4.76 -4.99 6.79
N ALA A 212 3.97 -5.76 6.01
CA ALA A 212 2.66 -6.23 6.48
C ALA A 212 2.76 -7.11 7.73
N ASN A 213 3.69 -8.07 7.74
CA ASN A 213 3.94 -8.94 8.90
C ASN A 213 4.33 -8.11 10.14
N ARG A 214 5.23 -7.13 9.98
CA ARG A 214 5.65 -6.21 11.06
C ARG A 214 4.50 -5.36 11.59
N SER A 215 3.54 -5.03 10.74
CA SER A 215 2.36 -4.25 11.07
C SER A 215 1.16 -5.09 11.51
N GLY A 216 1.29 -6.42 11.60
CA GLY A 216 0.19 -7.30 12.01
C GLY A 216 -0.96 -7.36 11.01
N LEU A 217 -0.66 -7.30 9.71
CA LEU A 217 -1.65 -7.25 8.63
C LEU A 217 -1.66 -8.51 7.78
N TYR A 218 -2.81 -8.76 7.16
CA TYR A 218 -2.92 -9.69 6.05
C TYR A 218 -2.38 -9.02 4.80
N SER A 219 -1.65 -9.78 3.98
CA SER A 219 -1.15 -9.29 2.71
C SER A 219 -0.97 -10.38 1.67
N VAL A 220 -0.97 -9.97 0.41
CA VAL A 220 -0.62 -10.84 -0.71
C VAL A 220 0.17 -10.03 -1.74
N LYS A 221 1.24 -10.62 -2.28
CA LYS A 221 1.86 -10.15 -3.52
C LYS A 221 1.16 -10.84 -4.68
N LEU A 222 0.62 -10.07 -5.62
CA LEU A 222 -0.04 -10.63 -6.79
C LEU A 222 0.97 -11.40 -7.66
N SER A 223 0.44 -12.32 -8.46
CA SER A 223 1.21 -12.94 -9.54
C SER A 223 1.78 -11.86 -10.45
N HIS A 224 2.96 -12.12 -11.00
CA HIS A 224 3.65 -11.14 -11.82
C HIS A 224 2.85 -10.86 -13.12
N GLU A 225 2.46 -9.60 -13.31
CA GLU A 225 1.63 -9.16 -14.44
C GLU A 225 2.09 -7.78 -14.91
N PRO A 226 2.91 -7.69 -15.97
CA PRO A 226 3.50 -6.43 -16.43
C PRO A 226 2.48 -5.33 -16.72
N GLN A 227 1.31 -5.66 -17.27
CA GLN A 227 0.32 -4.64 -17.65
C GLN A 227 -0.26 -3.90 -16.42
N LEU A 228 -0.35 -4.56 -15.27
CA LEU A 228 -0.81 -3.94 -14.02
C LEU A 228 0.20 -2.95 -13.44
N LEU A 229 1.47 -3.05 -13.84
CA LEU A 229 2.56 -2.21 -13.36
C LEU A 229 2.73 -0.94 -14.21
N ASN A 230 1.89 -0.73 -15.23
CA ASN A 230 1.89 0.52 -15.99
C ASN A 230 1.58 1.70 -15.05
N GLY A 231 2.51 2.66 -15.02
CA GLY A 231 2.48 3.81 -14.11
C GLY A 231 2.99 3.51 -12.69
N VAL A 232 3.66 2.38 -12.46
CA VAL A 232 4.39 2.10 -11.21
C VAL A 232 5.89 2.25 -11.48
N LEU A 233 6.63 2.93 -10.60
CA LEU A 233 8.09 3.00 -10.70
C LEU A 233 8.67 1.57 -10.62
N PRO A 234 9.29 1.07 -11.70
CA PRO A 234 9.87 -0.26 -11.71
C PRO A 234 11.18 -0.29 -10.92
N LEU A 235 11.41 -1.41 -10.26
CA LEU A 235 12.72 -1.78 -9.73
C LEU A 235 13.30 -2.93 -10.55
N CYS A 236 12.63 -4.08 -10.62
CA CYS A 236 13.03 -5.18 -11.47
C CYS A 236 11.79 -5.80 -12.09
N LEU A 237 11.52 -5.48 -13.36
CA LEU A 237 10.29 -5.90 -14.04
C LEU A 237 10.05 -7.40 -13.95
N ALA A 238 11.07 -8.26 -13.92
CA ALA A 238 10.87 -9.72 -13.80
C ALA A 238 10.30 -10.16 -12.44
N PHE A 239 10.46 -9.35 -11.39
CA PHE A 239 10.09 -9.69 -10.02
C PHE A 239 9.03 -8.76 -9.42
N ASP A 240 8.90 -7.55 -9.97
CA ASP A 240 7.97 -6.54 -9.49
C ASP A 240 6.53 -7.06 -9.56
N GLY A 241 5.79 -6.83 -8.49
CA GLY A 241 4.38 -7.11 -8.39
C GLY A 241 3.68 -6.10 -7.51
N LEU A 242 2.39 -5.93 -7.74
CA LEU A 242 1.54 -5.20 -6.81
C LEU A 242 1.25 -6.07 -5.59
N GLY A 243 0.97 -5.40 -4.47
CA GLY A 243 0.52 -6.06 -3.24
C GLY A 243 -0.72 -5.39 -2.67
N ALA A 244 -1.52 -6.17 -1.98
CA ALA A 244 -2.68 -5.72 -1.22
C ALA A 244 -2.43 -5.95 0.27
N MET A 245 -2.82 -4.99 1.12
CA MET A 245 -2.72 -5.09 2.58
C MET A 245 -4.02 -4.65 3.25
N ALA A 246 -4.47 -5.41 4.26
CA ALA A 246 -5.64 -5.07 5.07
C ALA A 246 -5.60 -5.76 6.45
N ARG A 247 -6.55 -5.38 7.32
CA ARG A 247 -6.76 -6.03 8.64
C ARG A 247 -7.45 -7.39 8.56
N SER A 248 -8.06 -7.75 7.43
CA SER A 248 -8.75 -9.02 7.25
C SER A 248 -8.42 -9.66 5.90
N ALA A 249 -8.48 -10.99 5.84
CA ALA A 249 -8.27 -11.73 4.59
C ALA A 249 -9.34 -11.40 3.54
N THR A 250 -10.60 -11.21 3.96
CA THR A 250 -11.71 -10.81 3.07
C THR A 250 -11.47 -9.43 2.44
N ASP A 251 -10.92 -8.49 3.20
CA ASP A 251 -10.59 -7.17 2.68
C ASP A 251 -9.41 -7.22 1.68
N VAL A 252 -8.41 -8.08 1.94
CA VAL A 252 -7.35 -8.35 0.96
C VAL A 252 -7.95 -8.93 -0.33
N GLU A 253 -8.86 -9.90 -0.23
CA GLU A 253 -9.53 -10.49 -1.39
C GLU A 253 -10.31 -9.44 -2.19
N ASN A 254 -11.10 -8.60 -1.51
CA ASN A 254 -11.85 -7.51 -2.15
C ASN A 254 -10.94 -6.52 -2.86
N LEU A 255 -9.81 -6.15 -2.24
CA LEU A 255 -8.83 -5.26 -2.84
C LEU A 255 -8.16 -5.91 -4.06
N VAL A 256 -7.78 -7.19 -3.99
CA VAL A 256 -7.21 -7.93 -5.13
C VAL A 256 -8.19 -8.00 -6.30
N LYS A 257 -9.48 -8.28 -6.03
CA LYS A 257 -10.53 -8.24 -7.05
C LYS A 257 -10.64 -6.85 -7.70
N ALA A 258 -10.59 -5.79 -6.90
CA ALA A 258 -10.65 -4.44 -7.43
C ALA A 258 -9.41 -4.06 -8.27
N MET A 259 -8.22 -4.50 -7.86
CA MET A 259 -6.97 -4.33 -8.63
C MET A 259 -6.99 -5.14 -9.94
N ALA A 260 -7.59 -6.33 -9.93
CA ALA A 260 -7.76 -7.15 -11.12
C ALA A 260 -8.80 -6.57 -12.10
N GLY A 261 -9.78 -5.80 -11.61
CA GLY A 261 -10.84 -5.21 -12.43
C GLY A 261 -11.75 -6.28 -13.02
N SER A 262 -12.02 -6.21 -14.33
CA SER A 262 -12.86 -7.18 -15.05
C SER A 262 -12.22 -8.55 -15.28
N ARG A 263 -10.95 -8.73 -14.88
CA ARG A 263 -10.24 -10.00 -15.06
C ARG A 263 -10.81 -11.08 -14.14
N LYS A 264 -11.08 -12.25 -14.71
CA LYS A 264 -11.42 -13.44 -13.93
C LYS A 264 -10.21 -13.88 -13.10
N ILE A 265 -10.36 -13.85 -11.79
CA ILE A 265 -9.42 -14.50 -10.86
C ILE A 265 -9.86 -15.96 -10.77
N ASP A 266 -8.93 -16.89 -10.97
CA ASP A 266 -9.17 -18.33 -10.78
C ASP A 266 -9.26 -18.60 -9.27
N VAL A 267 -10.45 -18.41 -8.72
CA VAL A 267 -10.78 -18.82 -7.36
C VAL A 267 -11.12 -20.31 -7.40
N ARG A 268 -10.20 -21.15 -6.94
CA ARG A 268 -10.50 -22.55 -6.74
C ARG A 268 -11.33 -22.66 -5.46
N ASP A 269 -12.54 -23.18 -5.58
CA ASP A 269 -13.42 -23.48 -4.44
C ASP A 269 -12.90 -24.77 -3.77
N LEU A 270 -11.88 -24.61 -2.93
CA LEU A 270 -11.21 -25.70 -2.23
C LEU A 270 -11.64 -25.71 -0.76
N GLU A 271 -11.98 -26.88 -0.25
CA GLU A 271 -12.08 -27.08 1.19
C GLU A 271 -10.70 -27.38 1.79
N TRP A 272 -10.54 -27.22 3.10
CA TRP A 272 -9.28 -27.55 3.79
C TRP A 272 -8.81 -28.99 3.54
N LYS A 273 -9.74 -29.93 3.32
CA LYS A 273 -9.43 -31.34 3.01
C LYS A 273 -8.76 -31.52 1.63
N ASP A 274 -8.94 -30.57 0.72
CA ASP A 274 -8.41 -30.59 -0.66
C ASP A 274 -7.05 -29.90 -0.76
N ILE A 275 -6.60 -29.24 0.30
CA ILE A 275 -5.36 -28.44 0.35
C ILE A 275 -4.23 -29.27 0.96
N ARG A 276 -3.07 -29.27 0.30
CA ARG A 276 -1.81 -29.80 0.85
C ARG A 276 -0.88 -28.63 1.14
N ILE A 277 -0.43 -28.52 2.38
CA ILE A 277 0.48 -27.46 2.82
C ILE A 277 1.88 -28.07 3.00
N GLY A 278 2.85 -27.59 2.22
CA GLY A 278 4.25 -27.89 2.46
C GLY A 278 4.86 -26.84 3.41
N PHE A 279 5.57 -27.30 4.42
CA PHE A 279 6.35 -26.43 5.29
C PHE A 279 7.78 -26.33 4.74
N VAL A 280 8.28 -25.10 4.59
CA VAL A 280 9.68 -24.85 4.21
C VAL A 280 10.51 -24.90 5.49
N GLU A 281 11.45 -25.82 5.59
CA GLU A 281 12.43 -25.87 6.68
C GLU A 281 13.56 -24.86 6.37
N PRO A 282 13.66 -23.72 7.08
CA PRO A 282 14.61 -22.67 6.72
C PRO A 282 16.08 -23.14 6.73
N ALA A 283 16.40 -24.14 7.55
CA ALA A 283 17.73 -24.75 7.61
C ALA A 283 18.10 -25.52 6.34
N GLU A 284 17.12 -26.15 5.67
CA GLU A 284 17.34 -26.91 4.43
C GLU A 284 17.48 -26.00 3.20
N PHE A 285 16.84 -24.82 3.23
CA PHE A 285 16.83 -23.87 2.11
C PHE A 285 17.91 -22.78 2.20
N GLY A 286 18.82 -22.85 3.18
CA GLY A 286 20.01 -21.97 3.25
C GLY A 286 19.68 -20.48 3.42
N VAL A 287 18.57 -20.14 4.08
CA VAL A 287 18.11 -18.74 4.28
C VAL A 287 18.95 -18.01 5.35
N VAL A 288 19.82 -18.74 6.06
CA VAL A 288 20.88 -18.25 6.96
C VAL A 288 22.21 -18.36 6.19
N PRO A 289 23.07 -17.32 6.14
CA PRO A 289 23.82 -16.94 4.95
C PRO A 289 24.63 -18.09 4.35
N ALA A 290 24.09 -18.67 3.28
CA ALA A 290 24.84 -19.51 2.38
C ALA A 290 25.81 -18.59 1.62
N ASP A 291 27.09 -18.71 1.97
CA ASP A 291 28.28 -18.50 1.16
C ASP A 291 28.04 -17.73 -0.15
N GLU A 292 28.62 -16.52 -0.26
CA GLU A 292 28.45 -15.56 -1.37
C GLU A 292 28.77 -16.15 -2.76
N ASN A 293 29.38 -17.33 -2.81
CA ASN A 293 29.94 -17.96 -4.00
C ASN A 293 28.96 -18.74 -4.90
N LYS A 294 27.66 -18.81 -4.60
CA LYS A 294 26.68 -19.61 -5.41
C LYS A 294 25.70 -18.83 -6.29
N ARG A 295 25.91 -17.52 -6.50
CA ARG A 295 25.01 -16.70 -7.33
C ARG A 295 25.71 -16.22 -8.59
N ASP A 296 26.14 -17.09 -9.49
CA ASP A 296 26.59 -16.61 -10.80
C ASP A 296 25.39 -16.14 -11.66
N GLY A 297 25.57 -15.05 -12.41
CA GLY A 297 24.60 -14.53 -13.38
C GLY A 297 23.36 -13.77 -12.84
N SER A 298 22.57 -14.36 -11.93
CA SER A 298 21.24 -13.81 -11.56
C SER A 298 21.31 -12.45 -10.87
N HIS A 299 22.27 -12.25 -9.97
CA HIS A 299 22.49 -10.97 -9.31
C HIS A 299 22.93 -9.87 -10.31
N HIS A 300 23.80 -10.20 -11.27
CA HIS A 300 24.22 -9.27 -12.32
C HIS A 300 23.05 -8.90 -13.23
N GLN A 301 22.20 -9.87 -13.59
CA GLN A 301 20.99 -9.61 -14.36
C GLN A 301 20.01 -8.70 -13.61
N ILE A 302 19.74 -8.98 -12.32
CA ILE A 302 18.86 -8.12 -11.50
C ILE A 302 19.42 -6.69 -11.41
N VAL A 303 20.72 -6.54 -11.15
CA VAL A 303 21.37 -5.22 -11.03
C VAL A 303 21.37 -4.46 -12.36
N SER A 304 21.70 -5.13 -13.47
CA SER A 304 21.69 -4.55 -14.81
C SER A 304 20.27 -4.10 -15.19
N PHE A 305 19.29 -4.99 -14.97
CA PHE A 305 17.89 -4.72 -15.27
C PHE A 305 17.33 -3.57 -14.42
N ALA A 306 17.69 -3.51 -13.14
CA ALA A 306 17.28 -2.44 -12.24
C ALA A 306 17.85 -1.09 -12.65
N ARG A 307 19.14 -1.04 -13.02
CA ARG A 307 19.77 0.19 -13.53
C ARG A 307 19.06 0.71 -14.78
N GLU A 308 18.78 -0.15 -15.76
CA GLU A 308 18.06 0.25 -16.97
C GLU A 308 16.62 0.69 -16.68
N SER A 309 15.91 -0.04 -15.82
CA SER A 309 14.51 0.23 -15.48
C SER A 309 14.36 1.58 -14.77
N ILE A 310 15.16 1.83 -13.73
CA ILE A 310 15.14 3.09 -12.98
C ILE A 310 15.44 4.28 -13.90
N LEU A 311 16.41 4.16 -14.81
CA LEU A 311 16.73 5.23 -15.76
C LEU A 311 15.56 5.54 -16.71
N ARG A 312 14.93 4.50 -17.28
CA ARG A 312 13.80 4.67 -18.22
C ARG A 312 12.57 5.28 -17.54
N SER A 313 12.24 4.85 -16.33
CA SER A 313 11.05 5.33 -15.62
C SER A 313 11.22 6.73 -15.04
N SER A 314 12.43 7.09 -14.60
CA SER A 314 12.75 8.44 -14.15
C SER A 314 12.44 9.49 -15.22
N LEU A 315 12.66 9.16 -16.49
CA LEU A 315 12.34 10.04 -17.62
C LEU A 315 10.83 10.24 -17.84
N ASN A 316 10.00 9.26 -17.47
CA ASN A 316 8.54 9.37 -17.58
C ASN A 316 7.92 10.16 -16.42
N ILE A 317 8.59 10.22 -15.27
CA ILE A 317 8.16 11.00 -14.10
C ILE A 317 8.50 12.49 -14.25
N LEU A 318 9.56 12.81 -15.01
CA LEU A 318 10.08 14.17 -15.19
C LEU A 318 9.45 14.96 -16.37
N ARG A 319 8.35 14.48 -16.98
CA ARG A 319 7.75 15.05 -18.21
C ARG A 319 6.40 15.73 -18.03
#